data_AF-A0A8H5VVE4-F1
#
_entry.id   AF-A0A8H5VVE4-F1
#
_cell.length_a   1.000
_cell.length_b   1.000
_cell.length_c   1.000
_cell.angle_alpha   90.00
_cell.angle_beta   90.00
_cell.angle_gamma   90.00
#
_symmetry.space_group_name_H-M   'P 1'
#
loop_
_entity.id
_entity.type
_entity.pdbx_description
1 polymer ?
#
loop_
_entity_poly.entity_id
_entity_poly.type
_entity_poly.pdbx_seq_one_letter_code
_entity_poly.pdbx_strand_id
1 'polypeptide(L)'
;MDKVLVPAEGHLDAVTGFVVFRMLLETAVQQGRKDQLLKQGISDYEKVMHQKGSMYPGGEPLDLGVGLRICHFYTHEKWPQAFTRQAIYLVDNLFDGKSADIGGSISKSLAFKESEACLVAQCVQPDEPLKEQVSILIEFWDGHIHRHDQDGLRPISQIIYAAAMLPEGKLI
;
A
#
# COMPACT_ATOMS: atom_id res chain seq x y z
N MET A 1 13.52 -24.64 -11.49
CA MET A 1 13.86 -23.32 -10.94
C MET A 1 12.56 -22.55 -10.90
N ASP A 2 12.09 -22.21 -9.71
CA ASP A 2 10.87 -21.43 -9.57
C ASP A 2 11.16 -19.97 -9.94
N LYS A 3 10.34 -19.41 -10.84
CA LYS A 3 10.48 -18.03 -11.28
C LYS A 3 9.91 -17.13 -10.19
N VAL A 4 10.77 -16.32 -9.56
CA VAL A 4 10.34 -15.28 -8.62
C VAL A 4 9.62 -14.19 -9.40
N LEU A 5 8.32 -14.04 -9.15
CA LEU A 5 7.46 -13.07 -9.84
C LEU A 5 7.58 -11.66 -9.27
N VAL A 6 7.97 -11.55 -8.00
CA VAL A 6 8.19 -10.27 -7.31
C VAL A 6 9.48 -10.40 -6.49
N PRO A 7 10.61 -9.82 -6.95
CA PRO A 7 11.92 -10.06 -6.36
C PRO A 7 12.19 -9.27 -5.07
N ALA A 8 11.26 -8.43 -4.61
CA ALA A 8 11.41 -7.60 -3.42
C ALA A 8 10.53 -8.12 -2.27
N GLU A 9 11.14 -8.35 -1.11
CA GLU A 9 10.45 -8.56 0.17
C GLU A 9 9.97 -7.18 0.66
N GLY A 10 8.65 -7.02 0.82
CA GLY A 10 8.07 -5.75 1.28
C GLY A 10 8.44 -5.47 2.74
N HIS A 11 8.71 -4.21 3.08
CA HIS A 11 9.20 -3.85 4.42
C HIS A 11 8.08 -3.85 5.50
N LEU A 12 6.86 -4.23 5.13
CA LEU A 12 5.66 -4.03 5.92
C LEU A 12 5.06 -5.29 6.54
N ASP A 13 5.66 -6.46 6.37
CA ASP A 13 5.10 -7.72 6.89
C ASP A 13 4.85 -7.66 8.40
N ALA A 14 5.75 -7.03 9.15
CA ALA A 14 5.62 -6.86 10.59
C ALA A 14 4.47 -5.91 10.97
N VAL A 15 4.33 -4.77 10.28
CA VAL A 15 3.22 -3.82 10.52
C VAL A 15 1.88 -4.43 10.13
N THR A 16 1.85 -5.12 9.01
CA THR A 16 0.65 -5.79 8.49
C THR A 16 0.20 -6.87 9.46
N GLY A 17 1.11 -7.72 9.92
CA GLY A 17 0.83 -8.73 10.93
C GLY A 17 0.32 -8.13 12.24
N PHE A 18 0.97 -7.07 12.74
CA PHE A 18 0.55 -6.35 13.94
C PHE A 18 -0.90 -5.85 13.83
N VAL A 19 -1.22 -5.12 12.76
CA VAL A 19 -2.55 -4.53 12.56
C VAL A 19 -3.61 -5.60 12.39
N VAL A 20 -3.36 -6.63 11.56
CA VAL A 20 -4.33 -7.73 11.37
C VAL A 20 -4.61 -8.46 12.68
N PHE A 21 -3.58 -8.77 13.48
CA PHE A 21 -3.77 -9.45 14.76
C PHE A 21 -4.54 -8.58 15.75
N ARG A 22 -4.25 -7.27 15.80
CA ARG A 22 -5.00 -6.33 16.64
C ARG A 22 -6.46 -6.23 16.23
N MET A 23 -6.75 -6.04 14.95
CA MET A 23 -8.12 -5.95 14.43
C MET A 23 -8.92 -7.23 14.75
N LEU A 24 -8.31 -8.40 14.57
CA LEU A 24 -8.94 -9.68 14.90
C LEU A 24 -9.23 -9.80 16.40
N LEU A 25 -8.30 -9.41 17.26
CA LEU A 25 -8.50 -9.45 18.71
C LEU A 25 -9.58 -8.45 19.15
N GLU A 26 -9.53 -7.21 18.68
CA GLU A 26 -10.51 -6.16 18.96
C GLU A 26 -11.92 -6.61 18.54
N THR A 27 -12.05 -7.19 17.34
CA THR A 27 -13.32 -7.74 16.84
C THR A 27 -13.80 -8.93 17.70
N ALA A 28 -12.91 -9.83 18.09
CA ALA A 28 -13.24 -10.97 18.93
C ALA A 28 -13.77 -10.53 20.31
N VAL A 29 -13.15 -9.52 20.91
CA VAL A 29 -13.58 -8.94 22.19
C VAL A 29 -14.95 -8.29 22.05
N GLN A 30 -15.21 -7.54 20.97
CA GLN A 30 -16.53 -6.97 20.68
C GLN A 30 -17.63 -8.04 20.54
N GLN A 31 -17.27 -9.24 20.09
CA GLN A 31 -18.17 -10.41 20.01
C GLN A 31 -18.26 -11.20 21.32
N GLY A 32 -17.70 -10.71 22.43
CA GLY A 32 -17.73 -11.38 23.74
C GLY A 32 -16.76 -12.55 23.89
N ARG A 33 -15.76 -12.68 23.01
CA ARG A 33 -14.70 -13.69 23.14
C ARG A 33 -13.60 -13.22 24.09
N LYS A 34 -12.75 -14.16 24.52
CA LYS A 34 -11.62 -13.88 25.42
C LYS A 34 -10.60 -12.95 24.77
N ASP A 35 -10.15 -11.95 25.55
CA ASP A 35 -9.18 -10.93 25.15
C ASP A 35 -7.72 -11.40 25.17
N GLN A 36 -7.46 -12.68 25.48
CA GLN A 36 -6.09 -13.21 25.62
C GLN A 36 -5.56 -13.86 24.36
N LEU A 37 -6.44 -14.20 23.42
CA LEU A 37 -6.05 -14.78 22.14
C LEU A 37 -5.22 -13.74 21.37
N LEU A 38 -4.17 -14.17 20.68
CA LEU A 38 -3.31 -13.30 19.85
C LEU A 38 -2.44 -12.24 20.57
N LYS A 39 -2.61 -11.99 21.89
CA LYS A 39 -1.78 -11.02 22.65
C LYS A 39 -0.27 -11.26 22.48
N GLN A 40 0.15 -12.52 22.49
CA GLN A 40 1.56 -12.88 22.28
C GLN A 40 2.03 -12.51 20.88
N GLY A 41 1.25 -12.84 19.84
CA GLY A 41 1.58 -12.50 18.45
C GLY A 41 1.63 -10.99 18.22
N ILE A 42 0.71 -10.23 18.82
CA ILE A 42 0.72 -8.76 18.78
C ILE A 42 2.01 -8.23 19.40
N SER A 43 2.39 -8.72 20.59
CA SER A 43 3.63 -8.31 21.26
C SER A 43 4.88 -8.65 20.45
N ASP A 44 4.89 -9.80 19.78
CA ASP A 44 6.03 -10.21 18.96
C ASP A 44 6.16 -9.36 17.69
N TYR A 45 5.05 -9.05 17.01
CA TYR A 45 5.08 -8.11 15.89
C TYR A 45 5.48 -6.70 16.32
N GLU A 46 4.97 -6.21 17.46
CA GLU A 46 5.33 -4.90 18.02
C GLU A 46 6.84 -4.79 18.25
N LYS A 47 7.48 -5.83 18.81
CA LYS A 47 8.94 -5.88 18.97
C LYS A 47 9.67 -5.80 17.63
N VAL A 48 9.21 -6.53 16.61
CA VAL A 48 9.83 -6.52 15.27
C VAL A 48 9.67 -5.15 14.61
N MET A 49 8.50 -4.51 14.73
CA MET A 49 8.24 -3.17 14.21
C MET A 49 9.21 -2.14 14.81
N HIS A 50 9.45 -2.22 16.12
CA HIS A 50 10.38 -1.32 16.80
C HIS A 50 11.86 -1.56 16.46
N GLN A 51 12.25 -2.78 16.10
CA GLN A 51 13.64 -3.12 15.81
C GLN A 51 14.07 -2.85 14.36
N LYS A 52 13.18 -3.08 13.39
CA LYS A 52 13.54 -3.10 11.95
C LYS A 52 13.33 -1.77 11.22
N GLY A 53 12.94 -0.69 11.91
CA GLY A 53 12.51 0.53 11.21
C GLY A 53 11.27 0.31 10.32
N SER A 54 10.53 -0.77 10.56
CA SER A 54 9.35 -1.17 9.77
C SER A 54 8.19 -0.18 9.92
N MET A 55 8.29 0.78 10.85
CA MET A 55 7.36 1.91 11.00
C MET A 55 7.59 3.05 9.98
N TYR A 56 8.58 2.92 9.10
CA TYR A 56 8.87 3.90 8.07
C TYR A 56 8.48 3.32 6.71
N PRO A 57 7.80 4.10 5.85
CA PRO A 57 7.47 3.67 4.50
C PRO A 57 8.75 3.48 3.67
N GLY A 58 8.82 2.35 2.96
CA GLY A 58 9.76 2.18 1.86
C GLY A 58 9.38 3.06 0.67
N GLY A 59 10.32 3.30 -0.25
CA GLY A 59 10.06 4.06 -1.49
C GLY A 59 9.32 3.26 -2.57
N GLU A 60 9.08 1.96 -2.36
CA GLU A 60 8.35 1.13 -3.31
C GLU A 60 6.85 1.49 -3.30
N PRO A 61 6.21 1.70 -4.47
CA PRO A 61 4.80 2.11 -4.53
C PRO A 61 3.81 1.16 -3.83
N LEU A 62 4.08 -0.15 -3.91
CA LEU A 62 3.28 -1.18 -3.24
C LEU A 62 3.35 -1.07 -1.71
N ASP A 63 4.55 -0.85 -1.17
CA ASP A 63 4.77 -0.70 0.27
C ASP A 63 4.06 0.57 0.76
N LEU A 64 4.17 1.69 0.01
CA LEU A 64 3.43 2.91 0.33
C LEU A 64 1.92 2.65 0.44
N GLY A 65 1.36 1.85 -0.47
CA GLY A 65 -0.08 1.60 -0.49
C GLY A 65 -0.63 0.67 0.55
N VAL A 66 0.04 -0.45 0.73
CA VAL A 66 -0.28 -1.36 1.83
C VAL A 66 -0.14 -0.61 3.16
N GLY A 67 0.92 0.18 3.33
CA GLY A 67 1.17 0.93 4.55
C GLY A 67 0.13 2.00 4.85
N LEU A 68 -0.23 2.84 3.87
CA LEU A 68 -1.24 3.89 4.07
C LEU A 68 -2.64 3.32 4.34
N ARG A 69 -3.01 2.22 3.66
CA ARG A 69 -4.26 1.51 3.95
C ARG A 69 -4.28 0.93 5.36
N ILE A 70 -3.17 0.35 5.82
CA ILE A 70 -3.07 -0.19 7.18
C ILE A 70 -3.15 0.94 8.23
N CYS A 71 -2.50 2.06 7.97
CA CYS A 71 -2.53 3.24 8.84
C CYS A 71 -3.95 3.80 9.02
N HIS A 72 -4.82 3.64 8.02
CA HIS A 72 -6.22 4.08 8.09
C HIS A 72 -7.01 3.46 9.26
N PHE A 73 -6.70 2.23 9.67
CA PHE A 73 -7.42 1.58 10.76
C PHE A 73 -7.13 2.18 12.14
N TYR A 74 -6.00 2.88 12.30
CA TYR A 74 -5.51 3.38 13.58
C TYR A 74 -5.07 4.86 13.51
N THR A 75 -5.76 5.70 12.74
CA THR A 75 -5.42 7.12 12.49
C THR A 75 -5.19 7.98 13.75
N HIS A 76 -5.74 7.57 14.89
CA HIS A 76 -5.60 8.25 16.18
C HIS A 76 -4.26 7.96 16.89
N GLU A 77 -3.51 6.93 16.48
CA GLU A 77 -2.22 6.59 17.08
C GLU A 77 -1.07 7.42 16.47
N LYS A 78 0.05 7.51 17.18
CA LYS A 78 1.21 8.32 16.74
C LYS A 78 1.96 7.69 15.56
N TRP A 79 2.09 6.36 15.55
CA TRP A 79 2.87 5.66 14.52
C TRP A 79 2.20 5.72 13.13
N PRO A 80 0.87 5.59 12.96
CA PRO A 80 0.21 5.74 11.66
C PRO A 80 0.30 7.16 11.16
N GLN A 81 0.15 8.15 12.04
CA GLN A 81 0.31 9.57 11.67
C GLN A 81 1.73 9.86 11.17
N ALA A 82 2.77 9.30 11.82
CA ALA A 82 4.15 9.45 11.38
C ALA A 82 4.39 8.77 10.03
N PHE A 83 3.90 7.53 9.87
CA PHE A 83 3.97 6.79 8.61
C PHE A 83 3.29 7.57 7.48
N THR A 84 2.05 8.01 7.69
CA THR A 84 1.26 8.75 6.68
C THR A 84 1.97 10.01 6.22
N ARG A 85 2.51 10.82 7.13
CA ARG A 85 3.26 12.04 6.77
C ARG A 85 4.47 11.76 5.89
N GLN A 86 5.21 10.70 6.19
CA GLN A 86 6.39 10.31 5.41
C GLN A 86 5.99 9.70 4.06
N ALA A 87 4.92 8.89 4.05
CA ALA A 87 4.42 8.27 2.84
C ALA A 87 3.91 9.34 1.85
N ILE A 88 3.25 10.40 2.31
CA ILE A 88 2.85 11.55 1.47
C ILE A 88 4.07 12.16 0.78
N TYR A 89 5.14 12.43 1.53
CA TYR A 89 6.37 12.96 0.94
C TYR A 89 7.00 12.03 -0.11
N LEU A 90 6.93 10.72 0.11
CA LEU A 90 7.42 9.73 -0.85
C LEU A 90 6.52 9.62 -2.09
N VAL A 91 5.21 9.73 -1.92
CA VAL A 91 4.24 9.78 -3.02
C VAL A 91 4.50 11.01 -3.89
N ASP A 92 4.65 12.20 -3.30
CA ASP A 92 4.98 13.41 -4.07
C ASP A 92 6.25 13.24 -4.89
N ASN A 93 7.33 12.69 -4.28
CA ASN A 93 8.58 12.42 -4.98
C ASN A 93 8.46 11.35 -6.07
N LEU A 94 7.60 10.36 -5.85
CA LEU A 94 7.35 9.28 -6.79
C LEU A 94 6.74 9.86 -8.07
N PHE A 95 5.77 10.77 -7.95
CA PHE A 95 5.08 11.38 -9.08
C PHE A 95 5.76 12.64 -9.67
N ASP A 96 6.64 13.35 -8.95
CA ASP A 96 7.40 14.55 -9.44
C ASP A 96 8.43 14.25 -10.58
N GLY A 97 8.35 13.09 -11.23
CA GLY A 97 9.15 12.75 -12.43
C GLY A 97 10.65 12.56 -12.19
N LYS A 98 11.13 12.65 -10.93
CA LYS A 98 12.52 12.32 -10.55
C LYS A 98 12.73 10.81 -10.39
N SER A 99 11.66 10.05 -10.19
CA SER A 99 11.70 8.59 -10.26
C SER A 99 11.61 8.17 -11.73
N ALA A 100 12.69 7.61 -12.27
CA ALA A 100 12.84 7.34 -13.70
C ALA A 100 11.95 6.18 -14.23
N ASP A 101 11.00 5.67 -13.46
CA ASP A 101 10.35 4.37 -13.70
C ASP A 101 8.82 4.43 -13.83
N ILE A 102 8.15 5.57 -13.55
CA ILE A 102 6.71 5.68 -13.77
C ILE A 102 6.42 5.90 -15.25
N GLY A 103 5.73 4.94 -15.87
CA GLY A 103 5.43 4.97 -17.31
C GLY A 103 6.57 4.47 -18.21
N GLY A 104 7.53 3.72 -17.66
CA GLY A 104 8.54 3.00 -18.43
C GLY A 104 7.94 1.93 -19.35
N SER A 105 8.78 1.21 -20.12
CA SER A 105 8.30 0.21 -21.08
C SER A 105 7.31 -0.75 -20.42
N ILE A 106 6.12 -0.93 -21.00
CA ILE A 106 5.01 -1.78 -20.52
C ILE A 106 5.46 -3.19 -20.08
N SER A 107 6.59 -3.68 -20.59
CA SER A 107 7.22 -4.97 -20.26
C SER A 107 8.03 -5.01 -18.95
N LYS A 108 8.28 -3.85 -18.32
CA LYS A 108 9.01 -3.71 -17.05
C LYS A 108 8.14 -3.17 -15.92
N SER A 109 7.07 -2.45 -16.26
CA SER A 109 6.11 -1.92 -15.29
C SER A 109 5.14 -3.00 -14.80
N LEU A 110 5.00 -3.09 -13.48
CA LEU A 110 3.99 -3.92 -12.81
C LEU A 110 2.73 -3.08 -12.58
N ALA A 111 1.69 -3.32 -13.39
CA ALA A 111 0.45 -2.53 -13.37
C ALA A 111 -0.16 -2.40 -11.97
N PHE A 112 -0.15 -3.47 -11.17
CA PHE A 112 -0.66 -3.45 -9.81
C PHE A 112 0.15 -2.53 -8.88
N LYS A 113 1.48 -2.41 -9.04
CA LYS A 113 2.29 -1.53 -8.20
C LYS A 113 1.97 -0.07 -8.47
N GLU A 114 1.88 0.29 -9.75
CA GLU A 114 1.56 1.64 -10.20
C GLU A 114 0.10 2.00 -9.86
N SER A 115 -0.83 1.06 -9.99
CA SER A 115 -2.23 1.26 -9.59
C SER A 115 -2.39 1.40 -8.07
N GLU A 116 -1.65 0.63 -7.25
CA GLU A 116 -1.59 0.86 -5.80
C GLU A 116 -1.08 2.28 -5.51
N ALA A 117 -0.04 2.75 -6.20
CA ALA A 117 0.46 4.13 -6.07
C ALA A 117 -0.64 5.18 -6.33
N CYS A 118 -1.42 5.00 -7.39
CA CYS A 118 -2.55 5.88 -7.73
C CYS A 118 -3.64 5.87 -6.66
N LEU A 119 -4.03 4.68 -6.20
CA LEU A 119 -5.02 4.53 -5.15
C LEU A 119 -4.60 5.28 -3.88
N VAL A 120 -3.32 5.19 -3.56
CA VAL A 120 -2.71 5.84 -2.41
C VAL A 120 -2.68 7.34 -2.51
N ALA A 121 -2.21 7.86 -3.65
CA ALA A 121 -2.17 9.29 -3.91
C ALA A 121 -3.57 9.91 -3.76
N GLN A 122 -4.61 9.20 -4.19
CA GLN A 122 -6.00 9.66 -4.03
C GLN A 122 -6.49 9.63 -2.58
N CYS A 123 -6.00 8.68 -1.80
CA CYS A 123 -6.35 8.54 -0.39
C CYS A 123 -5.78 9.69 0.48
N VAL A 124 -4.66 10.32 0.10
CA VAL A 124 -3.95 11.33 0.93
C VAL A 124 -4.37 12.79 0.71
N GLN A 125 -5.54 13.04 0.12
CA GLN A 125 -6.01 14.39 -0.26
C GLN A 125 -4.99 15.10 -1.18
N PRO A 126 -4.78 14.57 -2.39
CA PRO A 126 -3.77 15.07 -3.31
C PRO A 126 -4.05 16.52 -3.70
N ASP A 127 -3.00 17.30 -3.91
CA ASP A 127 -3.10 18.60 -4.56
C ASP A 127 -3.41 18.44 -6.07
N GLU A 128 -3.74 19.53 -6.76
CA GLU A 128 -4.11 19.45 -8.19
C GLU A 128 -3.00 18.84 -9.08
N PRO A 129 -1.70 19.15 -8.90
CA PRO A 129 -0.62 18.48 -9.62
C PRO A 129 -0.60 16.96 -9.44
N LEU A 130 -0.73 16.47 -8.20
CA LEU A 130 -0.73 15.04 -7.93
C LEU A 130 -1.97 14.36 -8.50
N LYS A 131 -3.14 15.01 -8.50
CA LYS A 131 -4.36 14.50 -9.15
C LYS A 131 -4.19 14.34 -10.66
N GLU A 132 -3.57 15.30 -11.32
CA GLU A 132 -3.32 15.24 -12.77
C GLU A 132 -2.41 14.05 -13.09
N GLN A 133 -1.33 13.87 -12.33
CA GLN A 133 -0.38 12.78 -12.52
C GLN A 133 -1.02 11.40 -12.30
N VAL A 134 -1.85 11.27 -11.27
CA VAL A 134 -2.65 10.06 -11.04
C VAL A 134 -3.59 9.79 -12.23
N SER A 135 -4.26 10.82 -12.74
CA SER A 135 -5.21 10.69 -13.85
C SER A 135 -4.51 10.20 -15.12
N ILE A 136 -3.34 10.77 -15.45
CA ILE A 136 -2.50 10.35 -16.58
C ILE A 136 -2.13 8.85 -16.45
N LEU A 137 -1.76 8.39 -15.25
CA LEU A 137 -1.37 6.99 -15.05
C LEU A 137 -2.58 6.04 -15.15
N ILE A 138 -3.74 6.44 -14.64
CA ILE A 138 -4.98 5.66 -14.75
C ILE A 138 -5.41 5.55 -16.22
N GLU A 139 -5.36 6.63 -16.98
CA GLU A 139 -5.66 6.63 -18.42
C GLU A 139 -4.66 5.77 -19.21
N PHE A 140 -3.37 5.84 -18.87
CA PHE A 140 -2.36 4.97 -19.45
C PHE A 140 -2.71 3.49 -19.22
N TRP A 141 -3.06 3.11 -17.99
CA TRP A 141 -3.42 1.73 -17.69
C TRP A 141 -4.76 1.31 -18.28
N ASP A 142 -5.75 2.19 -18.41
CA ASP A 142 -7.04 1.88 -19.07
C ASP A 142 -6.84 1.27 -20.47
N GLY A 143 -5.95 1.88 -21.26
CA GLY A 143 -5.60 1.41 -22.61
C GLY A 143 -4.83 0.08 -22.67
N HIS A 144 -4.24 -0.37 -21.56
CA HIS A 144 -3.26 -1.46 -21.54
C HIS A 144 -3.60 -2.61 -20.58
N ILE A 145 -4.42 -2.40 -19.54
CA ILE A 145 -4.63 -3.32 -18.41
C ILE A 145 -5.20 -4.67 -18.84
N HIS A 146 -6.04 -4.70 -19.87
CA HIS A 146 -6.64 -5.94 -20.39
C HIS A 146 -5.66 -6.79 -21.22
N ARG A 147 -4.64 -6.16 -21.80
CA ARG A 147 -3.62 -6.83 -22.63
C ARG A 147 -2.36 -7.15 -21.83
N HIS A 148 -2.19 -6.50 -20.68
CA HIS A 148 -1.09 -6.76 -19.75
C HIS A 148 -1.33 -8.10 -19.05
N ASP A 149 -0.41 -9.03 -19.27
CA ASP A 149 -0.35 -10.32 -18.57
C ASP A 149 1.10 -10.66 -18.32
N GLN A 150 1.79 -9.77 -17.61
CA GLN A 150 3.10 -10.10 -17.09
C GLN A 150 2.94 -11.24 -16.10
N ASP A 151 3.38 -12.42 -16.51
CA ASP A 151 3.59 -13.59 -15.66
C ASP A 151 2.37 -14.06 -14.85
N GLY A 152 1.16 -13.92 -15.40
CA GLY A 152 -0.08 -14.36 -14.74
C GLY A 152 -0.60 -13.39 -13.68
N LEU A 153 -0.05 -12.19 -13.57
CA LEU A 153 -0.47 -11.16 -12.61
C LEU A 153 -1.70 -10.37 -13.06
N ARG A 154 -2.31 -10.70 -14.20
CA ARG A 154 -3.51 -10.02 -14.70
C ARG A 154 -4.63 -9.89 -13.66
N PRO A 155 -5.00 -10.92 -12.87
CA PRO A 155 -6.10 -10.80 -11.92
C PRO A 155 -5.84 -9.75 -10.83
N ILE A 156 -4.65 -9.74 -10.23
CA ILE A 156 -4.30 -8.75 -9.21
C ILE A 156 -4.19 -7.35 -9.81
N SER A 157 -3.58 -7.21 -10.99
CA SER A 157 -3.48 -5.94 -11.70
C SER A 157 -4.84 -5.32 -11.98
N GLN A 158 -5.82 -6.11 -12.45
CA GLN A 158 -7.17 -5.61 -12.73
C GLN A 158 -7.92 -5.18 -11.48
N ILE A 159 -7.81 -5.94 -10.39
CA ILE A 159 -8.49 -5.62 -9.12
C ILE A 159 -7.92 -4.31 -8.55
N ILE A 160 -6.60 -4.19 -8.48
CA ILE A 160 -5.98 -2.98 -7.94
C ILE A 160 -6.26 -1.77 -8.84
N TYR A 161 -6.17 -1.94 -10.16
CA TYR A 161 -6.54 -0.89 -11.11
C TYR A 161 -7.98 -0.40 -10.89
N ALA A 162 -8.95 -1.31 -10.81
CA ALA A 162 -10.34 -0.95 -10.56
C ALA A 162 -10.51 -0.22 -9.22
N ALA A 163 -9.79 -0.64 -8.17
CA ALA A 163 -9.80 0.06 -6.88
C ALA A 163 -9.21 1.47 -6.99
N ALA A 164 -8.16 1.65 -7.79
CA ALA A 164 -7.56 2.96 -8.04
C ALA A 164 -8.49 3.90 -8.84
N MET A 165 -9.35 3.39 -9.72
CA MET A 165 -10.34 4.23 -10.42
C MET A 165 -11.48 4.71 -9.51
N LEU A 166 -11.79 3.94 -8.47
CA LEU A 166 -12.91 4.18 -7.56
C LEU A 166 -12.40 4.21 -6.11
N PRO A 167 -11.64 5.24 -5.69
CA PRO A 167 -11.19 5.37 -4.32
C PRO A 167 -12.38 5.65 -3.40
N GLU A 168 -13.07 4.61 -2.95
CA GLU A 168 -14.10 4.71 -1.92
C GLU A 168 -13.42 4.86 -0.55
N GLY A 169 -13.10 6.10 -0.18
CA GLY A 169 -12.60 6.42 1.16
C GLY A 169 -11.62 7.58 1.16
N LYS A 170 -12.00 8.71 1.77
CA LYS A 170 -11.04 9.77 2.09
C LYS A 170 -10.27 9.36 3.35
N LEU A 171 -8.92 9.33 3.32
CA LEU A 171 -8.16 9.34 4.58
C LEU A 171 -8.41 10.72 5.21
N ILE A 172 -8.95 10.71 6.43
CA ILE A 172 -9.19 11.91 7.24
C ILE A 172 -7.98 12.10 8.17
#